data_AF-A0A2M8NPC2-F1
#
_entry.id   AF-A0A2M8NPC2-F1
#
_cell.length_a   1.000
_cell.length_b   1.000
_cell.length_c   1.000
_cell.angle_alpha   90.00
_cell.angle_beta   90.00
_cell.angle_gamma   90.00
#
_symmetry.space_group_name_H-M   'P 1'
#
loop_
_entity.id
_entity.type
_entity.pdbx_description
1 polymer ?
#
loop_
_entity_poly.entity_id
_entity_poly.type
_entity_poly.pdbx_seq_one_letter_code
_entity_poly.pdbx_strand_id
1 'polypeptide(L)'
;MNLNDASGLFTGLLVYGGMVAAALWLAMVIWTYRDMRVRSRDKVAPLLVGLLVAVLTIPGLIIYLFLRPRETLSEAYERSLEEEALLQEIEEKPTCPGCRQRVDQRWQACPYCHTRLKRPCARCGQLLEMSWDLCPYCASPV
;
A
#
# COMPACT_ATOMS: atom_id res chain seq x y z
N MET A 1 -28.43 -61.60 -10.21
CA MET A 1 -28.23 -60.13 -10.28
C MET A 1 -27.51 -59.84 -11.58
N ASN A 2 -28.18 -59.18 -12.52
CA ASN A 2 -27.75 -59.10 -13.92
C ASN A 2 -26.47 -58.27 -14.09
N LEU A 3 -25.57 -58.74 -14.95
CA LEU A 3 -24.34 -58.03 -15.33
C LEU A 3 -24.64 -56.65 -15.95
N ASN A 4 -25.81 -56.46 -16.58
CA ASN A 4 -26.25 -55.18 -17.13
C ASN A 4 -26.53 -54.12 -16.06
N ASP A 5 -27.14 -54.49 -14.93
CA ASP A 5 -27.44 -53.54 -13.84
C ASP A 5 -26.15 -53.05 -13.17
N ALA A 6 -25.16 -53.95 -13.01
CA ALA A 6 -23.84 -53.61 -12.49
C ALA A 6 -23.06 -52.66 -13.41
N SER A 7 -23.15 -52.85 -14.73
CA SER A 7 -22.52 -51.95 -15.72
C SER A 7 -23.19 -50.56 -15.78
N GLY A 8 -24.51 -50.48 -15.59
CA GLY A 8 -25.25 -49.21 -15.48
C GLY A 8 -24.86 -48.40 -14.25
N LEU A 9 -24.72 -49.07 -13.10
CA LEU A 9 -24.23 -48.43 -11.87
C LEU A 9 -22.78 -47.94 -12.01
N PHE A 10 -21.91 -48.75 -12.63
CA PHE A 10 -20.50 -48.38 -12.82
C PHE A 10 -20.33 -47.18 -13.76
N THR A 11 -21.08 -47.14 -14.87
CA THR A 11 -21.06 -46.02 -15.81
C THR A 11 -21.62 -44.75 -15.18
N GLY A 12 -22.72 -44.84 -14.42
CA GLY A 12 -23.25 -43.69 -13.66
C GLY A 12 -22.24 -43.13 -12.65
N LEU A 13 -21.54 -44.01 -11.92
CA LEU A 13 -20.55 -43.61 -10.93
C LEU A 13 -19.31 -42.96 -11.58
N LEU A 14 -18.87 -43.47 -12.74
CA LEU A 14 -17.80 -42.87 -13.54
C LEU A 14 -18.16 -41.47 -14.06
N VAL A 15 -19.37 -41.31 -14.60
CA VAL A 15 -19.84 -40.01 -15.11
C VAL A 15 -19.94 -38.99 -13.97
N TYR A 16 -20.51 -39.39 -12.83
CA TYR A 16 -20.58 -38.54 -11.65
C TYR A 16 -19.19 -38.18 -11.12
N GLY A 17 -18.28 -39.15 -11.01
CA GLY A 17 -16.89 -38.93 -10.60
C GLY A 17 -16.15 -37.97 -11.53
N GLY A 18 -16.33 -38.12 -12.85
CA GLY A 18 -15.78 -37.21 -13.86
C GLY A 18 -16.31 -35.79 -13.73
N MET A 19 -17.62 -35.63 -13.49
CA MET A 19 -18.24 -34.31 -13.27
C MET A 19 -17.67 -33.62 -12.02
N VAL A 20 -17.55 -34.35 -10.90
CA VAL A 20 -16.98 -33.82 -9.66
C VAL A 20 -15.51 -33.45 -9.85
N ALA A 21 -14.72 -34.31 -10.51
CA ALA A 21 -13.32 -34.04 -10.79
C ALA A 21 -13.14 -32.79 -11.68
N ALA A 22 -13.98 -32.64 -12.72
CA ALA A 22 -13.96 -31.46 -13.58
C ALA A 22 -14.34 -30.17 -12.82
N ALA A 23 -15.35 -30.24 -11.95
CA ALA A 23 -15.74 -29.11 -11.11
C ALA A 23 -14.62 -28.71 -10.13
N LEU A 24 -13.97 -29.69 -9.49
CA LEU A 24 -12.83 -29.46 -8.60
C LEU A 24 -11.63 -28.87 -9.36
N TRP A 25 -11.35 -29.38 -10.57
CA TRP A 25 -10.30 -28.86 -11.42
C TRP A 25 -10.54 -27.39 -11.80
N LEU A 26 -11.75 -27.06 -12.27
CA LEU A 26 -12.13 -25.67 -12.58
C LEU A 26 -12.07 -24.78 -11.33
N ALA A 27 -12.53 -25.28 -10.19
CA ALA A 27 -12.47 -24.55 -8.92
C ALA A 27 -11.03 -24.23 -8.53
N MET A 28 -10.09 -25.17 -8.69
CA MET A 28 -8.66 -24.92 -8.43
C MET A 28 -8.09 -23.85 -9.38
N VAL A 29 -8.39 -23.93 -10.68
CA VAL A 29 -7.89 -22.95 -11.66
C VAL A 29 -8.46 -21.56 -11.37
N ILE A 30 -9.76 -21.45 -11.10
CA ILE A 30 -10.41 -20.17 -10.79
C ILE A 30 -9.87 -19.60 -9.46
N TRP A 31 -9.71 -20.45 -8.44
CA TRP A 31 -9.18 -20.04 -7.14
C TRP A 31 -7.76 -19.50 -7.25
N THR A 32 -6.86 -20.20 -7.96
CA THR A 32 -5.47 -19.75 -8.16
C THR A 32 -5.37 -18.45 -8.94
N TYR A 33 -6.21 -18.27 -9.98
CA TYR A 33 -6.30 -17.00 -10.70
C TYR A 33 -6.73 -15.85 -9.78
N ARG A 34 -7.77 -16.09 -8.94
CA ARG A 34 -8.33 -15.07 -8.05
C ARG A 34 -7.37 -14.73 -6.89
N ASP A 35 -6.66 -15.71 -6.34
CA ASP A 35 -5.65 -15.51 -5.29
C ASP A 35 -4.45 -14.69 -5.80
N MET A 36 -3.97 -14.96 -7.01
CA MET A 36 -2.87 -14.19 -7.60
C MET A 36 -3.27 -12.76 -7.99
N ARG A 37 -4.53 -12.53 -8.42
CA ARG A 37 -5.07 -11.19 -8.72
C ARG A 37 -5.08 -10.25 -7.52
N VAL A 38 -5.24 -10.79 -6.31
CA VAL A 38 -5.23 -9.99 -5.07
C VAL A 38 -3.79 -9.67 -4.63
N ARG A 39 -2.81 -10.50 -5.03
CA ARG A 39 -1.41 -10.39 -4.60
C ARG A 39 -0.50 -9.65 -5.57
N SER A 40 -0.85 -9.53 -6.85
CA SER A 40 0.02 -8.95 -7.89
C SER A 40 -0.66 -7.80 -8.64
N ARG A 41 0.12 -6.73 -8.90
CA ARG A 41 -0.33 -5.54 -9.66
C ARG A 41 -0.43 -5.83 -11.15
N ASP A 42 0.32 -6.82 -11.62
CA ASP A 42 0.42 -7.19 -13.02
C ASP A 42 -0.76 -8.06 -13.45
N LYS A 43 -1.45 -7.64 -14.51
CA LYS A 43 -2.61 -8.38 -15.04
C LYS A 43 -2.24 -9.70 -15.72
N VAL A 44 -0.97 -9.86 -16.11
CA VAL A 44 -0.45 -11.05 -16.81
C VAL A 44 -0.06 -12.19 -15.87
N ALA A 45 0.40 -11.89 -14.65
CA ALA A 45 0.85 -12.91 -13.69
C ALA A 45 -0.26 -13.90 -13.28
N PRO A 46 -1.51 -13.46 -12.98
CA PRO A 46 -2.60 -14.39 -12.68
C PRO A 46 -2.96 -15.30 -13.85
N LEU A 47 -2.86 -14.80 -15.08
CA LEU A 47 -3.19 -15.56 -16.28
C LEU A 47 -2.16 -16.66 -16.55
N LEU A 48 -0.86 -16.34 -16.41
CA LEU A 48 0.23 -17.32 -16.54
C LEU A 48 0.15 -18.42 -15.49
N VAL A 49 -0.16 -18.07 -14.25
CA VAL A 49 -0.27 -19.02 -13.13
C VAL A 49 -1.53 -19.88 -13.26
N GLY A 50 -2.67 -19.29 -13.62
CA GLY A 50 -3.89 -20.04 -13.90
C GLY A 50 -3.71 -21.03 -15.05
N LEU A 51 -3.00 -20.64 -16.11
CA LEU A 51 -2.64 -21.52 -17.23
C LEU A 51 -1.70 -22.65 -16.78
N LEU A 52 -0.70 -22.34 -15.96
CA LEU A 52 0.23 -23.32 -15.41
C LEU A 52 -0.50 -24.36 -14.54
N VAL A 53 -1.42 -23.93 -13.67
CA VAL A 53 -2.25 -24.82 -12.85
C VAL A 53 -3.25 -25.61 -13.71
N ALA A 54 -3.77 -25.03 -14.80
CA ALA A 54 -4.63 -25.76 -15.72
C ALA A 54 -3.87 -26.90 -16.44
N VAL A 55 -2.65 -26.64 -16.91
CA VAL A 55 -1.84 -27.64 -17.64
C VAL A 55 -1.25 -28.69 -16.68
N LEU A 56 -0.66 -28.25 -15.57
CA LEU A 56 0.00 -29.16 -14.63
C LEU A 56 -0.91 -29.66 -13.50
N THR A 57 -2.15 -29.19 -13.36
CA THR A 57 -3.10 -29.61 -12.32
C THR A 57 -2.48 -29.67 -10.91
N ILE A 58 -2.26 -30.86 -10.35
CA ILE A 58 -1.76 -31.08 -8.98
C ILE A 58 -0.32 -30.55 -8.81
N PRO A 59 0.69 -30.95 -9.61
CA PRO A 59 2.03 -30.37 -9.49
C PRO A 59 2.07 -28.87 -9.76
N GLY A 60 1.20 -28.34 -10.63
CA GLY A 60 1.08 -26.90 -10.88
C GLY A 60 0.64 -26.13 -9.63
N LEU A 61 -0.31 -26.69 -8.86
CA LEU A 61 -0.75 -26.12 -7.59
C LEU A 61 0.37 -26.12 -6.54
N ILE A 62 1.16 -27.18 -6.45
CA ILE A 62 2.26 -27.28 -5.48
C ILE A 62 3.33 -26.22 -5.78
N ILE A 63 3.72 -26.10 -7.05
CA ILE A 63 4.68 -25.07 -7.48
C ILE A 63 4.12 -23.67 -7.18
N TYR A 64 2.85 -23.44 -7.46
CA TYR A 64 2.19 -22.17 -7.14
C TYR A 64 2.24 -21.85 -5.64
N LEU A 65 1.92 -22.82 -4.77
CA LEU A 65 1.95 -22.62 -3.33
C LEU A 65 3.35 -22.28 -2.81
N PHE A 66 4.40 -22.79 -3.45
CA PHE A 66 5.79 -22.46 -3.12
C PHE A 66 6.20 -21.08 -3.65
N LEU A 67 5.78 -20.72 -4.85
CA LEU A 67 6.05 -19.42 -5.48
C LEU A 67 5.16 -18.29 -4.94
N ARG A 68 4.18 -18.61 -4.10
CA ARG A 68 3.14 -17.71 -3.61
C ARG A 68 3.77 -16.51 -2.87
N PRO A 69 3.65 -15.27 -3.41
CA PRO A 69 4.21 -14.07 -2.79
C PRO A 69 3.66 -13.87 -1.38
N ARG A 70 4.53 -13.49 -0.44
CA ARG A 70 4.23 -13.33 0.99
C ARG A 70 3.54 -12.00 1.33
N GLU A 71 3.92 -10.91 0.66
CA GLU A 71 3.31 -9.59 0.84
C GLU A 71 2.17 -9.37 -0.16
N THR A 72 1.09 -8.78 0.33
CA THR A 72 -0.02 -8.28 -0.49
C THR A 72 0.27 -6.85 -0.94
N LEU A 73 -0.28 -6.43 -2.09
CA LEU A 73 -0.09 -5.06 -2.58
C LEU A 73 -0.58 -3.98 -1.60
N SER A 74 -1.58 -4.30 -0.78
CA SER A 74 -2.12 -3.41 0.24
C SER A 74 -1.09 -3.14 1.34
N GLU A 75 -0.39 -4.17 1.82
CA GLU A 75 0.64 -4.03 2.87
C GLU A 75 1.83 -3.19 2.39
N ALA A 76 2.24 -3.37 1.12
CA ALA A 76 3.30 -2.56 0.53
C ALA A 76 2.90 -1.07 0.39
N TYR A 77 1.64 -0.81 0.04
CA TYR A 77 1.10 0.54 -0.10
C TYR A 77 0.93 1.24 1.27
N GLU A 78 0.45 0.52 2.28
CA GLU A 78 0.32 1.05 3.64
C GLU A 78 1.68 1.46 4.22
N ARG A 79 2.73 0.65 4.03
CA ARG A 79 4.09 1.04 4.46
C ARG A 79 4.59 2.31 3.78
N SER A 80 4.35 2.47 2.47
CA SER A 80 4.73 3.72 1.81
C SER A 80 3.96 4.93 2.34
N LEU A 81 2.67 4.77 2.68
CA LEU A 81 1.86 5.84 3.25
C LEU A 81 2.28 6.21 4.67
N GLU A 82 2.63 5.22 5.50
CA GLU A 82 3.16 5.45 6.85
C GLU A 82 4.50 6.20 6.81
N GLU A 83 5.38 5.83 5.87
CA GLU A 83 6.66 6.50 5.68
C GLU A 83 6.46 7.97 5.26
N GLU A 84 5.54 8.24 4.33
CA GLU A 84 5.17 9.59 3.91
C GLU A 84 4.57 10.42 5.06
N ALA A 85 3.70 9.83 5.90
CA ALA A 85 3.09 10.50 7.05
C ALA A 85 4.12 10.84 8.15
N LEU A 86 5.09 9.97 8.40
CA LEU A 86 6.16 10.21 9.37
C LEU A 86 7.11 11.32 8.91
N LEU A 87 7.42 11.41 7.62
CA LEU A 87 8.29 12.46 7.08
C LEU A 87 7.65 13.85 7.18
N GLN A 88 6.34 13.95 6.96
CA GLN A 88 5.61 15.23 7.09
C GLN A 88 5.65 15.81 8.51
N GLU A 89 5.67 14.97 9.55
CA GLU A 89 5.75 15.46 10.94
C GLU A 89 7.11 16.11 11.28
N ILE A 90 8.16 15.75 10.54
CA ILE A 90 9.53 16.23 10.77
C ILE A 90 9.79 17.58 10.08
N GLU A 91 9.06 17.92 9.01
CA GLU A 91 9.38 19.08 8.15
C GLU A 91 8.81 20.43 8.65
N GLU A 92 7.81 20.46 9.54
CA GLU A 92 7.05 21.70 9.84
C GLU A 92 7.35 22.40 11.19
N LYS A 93 8.53 22.26 11.79
CA LYS A 93 8.83 22.99 13.04
C LYS A 93 9.99 23.97 12.87
N PRO A 94 9.71 25.28 12.75
CA PRO A 94 10.78 26.28 12.70
C PRO A 94 11.59 26.21 13.99
N THR A 95 12.90 26.30 13.82
CA THR A 95 13.87 26.11 14.89
C THR A 95 14.53 27.45 15.19
N CYS A 96 14.72 27.76 16.48
CA CYS A 96 15.32 29.04 16.88
C CYS A 96 16.80 29.12 16.42
N PRO A 97 17.24 30.20 15.74
CA PRO A 97 18.62 30.34 15.29
C PRO A 97 19.64 30.46 16.44
N GLY A 98 19.21 30.92 17.62
CA GLY A 98 20.07 31.05 18.81
C GLY A 98 20.33 29.74 19.55
N CYS A 99 19.26 29.05 20.00
CA CYS A 99 19.37 27.85 20.86
C CYS A 99 19.05 26.52 20.17
N ARG A 100 18.67 26.55 18.89
CA ARG A 100 18.18 25.39 18.11
C ARG A 100 17.01 24.64 18.73
N GLN A 101 16.27 25.28 19.62
CA GLN A 101 15.06 24.71 20.19
C GLN A 101 13.86 24.96 19.26
N ARG A 102 12.91 24.02 19.25
CA ARG A 102 11.65 24.14 18.49
C ARG A 102 10.85 25.34 19.00
N VAL A 103 10.40 26.19 18.07
CA VAL A 103 9.62 27.38 18.38
C VAL A 103 8.33 27.40 17.54
N ASP A 104 7.24 27.93 18.10
CA ASP A 104 6.00 28.11 17.36
C ASP A 104 6.10 29.35 16.46
N GLN A 105 5.49 29.30 15.27
CA GLN A 105 5.42 30.43 14.34
C GLN A 105 4.72 31.66 14.94
N ARG A 106 3.98 31.56 16.04
CA ARG A 106 3.30 32.70 16.67
C ARG A 106 4.14 33.40 17.74
N TRP A 107 5.28 32.84 18.13
CA TRP A 107 6.09 33.37 19.21
C TRP A 107 6.94 34.56 18.75
N GLN A 108 6.93 35.65 19.52
CA GLN A 108 7.72 36.85 19.23
C GLN A 108 9.17 36.73 19.71
N ALA A 109 9.39 35.95 20.77
CA ALA A 109 10.69 35.68 21.35
C ALA A 109 10.77 34.23 21.83
N CYS A 110 11.97 33.65 21.77
CA CYS A 110 12.21 32.31 22.28
C CYS A 110 12.14 32.30 23.83
N PRO A 111 11.39 31.38 24.46
CA PRO A 111 11.30 31.31 25.92
C PRO A 111 12.59 30.85 26.62
N TYR A 112 13.50 30.19 25.88
CA TYR A 112 14.74 29.63 26.45
C TYR A 112 15.94 30.58 26.36
N CYS A 113 16.08 31.29 25.25
CA CYS A 113 17.24 32.15 25.00
C CYS A 113 16.88 33.63 24.86
N HIS A 114 15.59 33.99 24.97
CA HIS A 114 15.07 35.35 24.80
C HIS A 114 15.43 36.01 23.45
N THR A 115 15.93 35.25 22.48
CA THR A 115 16.20 35.75 21.12
C THR A 115 14.89 36.14 20.47
N ARG A 116 14.82 37.36 19.91
CA ARG A 116 13.67 37.80 19.12
C ARG A 116 13.62 37.00 17.82
N LEU A 117 12.49 36.33 17.60
CA LEU A 117 12.25 35.54 16.39
C LEU A 117 11.58 36.38 15.32
N LYS A 118 10.81 37.40 15.72
CA LYS A 118 10.05 38.26 14.83
C LYS A 118 10.34 39.74 15.04
N ARG A 119 10.28 40.49 13.96
CA ARG A 119 10.45 41.95 13.94
C ARG A 119 9.13 42.58 13.46
N PRO A 120 8.60 43.63 14.12
CA PRO A 120 7.48 44.36 13.57
C PRO A 120 7.93 45.18 12.35
N CYS A 121 7.14 45.19 11.28
CA CYS A 121 7.37 46.08 10.14
C CYS A 121 7.26 47.55 10.57
N ALA A 122 8.20 48.40 10.17
CA ALA A 122 8.15 49.84 10.45
C ALA A 122 6.92 50.55 9.85
N ARG A 123 6.32 49.99 8.79
CA ARG A 123 5.20 50.61 8.06
C ARG A 123 3.83 50.10 8.47
N CYS A 124 3.66 48.79 8.63
CA CYS A 124 2.36 48.17 8.91
C CYS A 124 2.25 47.57 10.32
N GLY A 125 3.34 47.52 11.10
CA GLY A 125 3.35 46.95 12.44
C GLY A 125 3.17 45.43 12.52
N GLN A 126 3.02 44.73 11.39
CA GLN A 126 2.86 43.26 11.35
C GLN A 126 4.15 42.55 11.75
N LEU A 127 4.01 41.44 12.47
CA LEU A 127 5.12 40.60 12.93
C LEU A 127 5.64 39.76 11.78
N LEU A 128 6.88 40.04 11.36
CA LEU A 128 7.57 39.36 10.27
C LEU A 128 8.64 38.42 10.80
N GLU A 129 8.88 37.33 10.08
CA GLU A 129 9.98 36.42 10.37
C GLU A 129 11.32 37.12 10.16
N MET A 130 12.31 36.84 11.01
CA MET A 130 13.63 37.48 10.97
C MET A 130 14.38 37.29 9.63
N SER A 131 14.05 36.25 8.86
CA SER A 131 14.72 35.87 7.61
C SER A 131 14.20 36.58 6.35
N TRP A 132 13.16 37.41 6.47
CA TRP A 132 12.56 38.10 5.32
C TRP A 132 13.09 39.53 5.19
N ASP A 133 13.57 39.89 3.99
CA ASP A 133 14.05 41.24 3.66
C ASP A 133 12.94 42.14 3.09
N LEU A 134 11.75 41.58 2.85
CA LEU A 134 10.59 42.27 2.30
C LEU A 134 9.33 41.87 3.07
N CYS A 135 8.51 42.85 3.45
CA CYS A 135 7.22 42.57 4.09
C CYS A 135 6.17 42.10 3.06
N PRO A 136 5.57 40.90 3.18
CA PRO A 136 4.56 40.43 2.22
C PRO A 136 3.24 41.21 2.28
N TYR A 137 2.96 41.89 3.39
CA TYR A 137 1.69 42.61 3.59
C TYR A 137 1.70 44.02 2.99
N CYS A 138 2.85 44.72 3.02
CA CYS A 138 2.94 46.11 2.58
C CYS A 138 4.00 46.34 1.49
N ALA A 139 4.68 45.29 1.04
CA ALA A 139 5.74 45.30 0.04
C ALA A 139 6.85 46.34 0.29
N SER A 140 7.02 46.78 1.55
CA SER A 140 8.15 47.64 1.92
C SER A 140 9.32 46.77 2.39
N PRO A 141 10.57 47.21 2.15
CA PRO A 141 11.72 46.63 2.82
C PRO A 141 11.54 46.77 4.34
N VAL A 142 11.96 45.74 5.09
CA VAL A 142 11.72 45.62 6.54
C VAL A 142 12.71 46.41 7.38
#